data_AF-A0AAU6UKC2-F1
#
_entry.id   AF-A0AAU6UKC2-F1
#
_cell.length_a   1.000
_cell.length_b   1.000
_cell.length_c   1.000
_cell.angle_alpha   90.00
_cell.angle_beta   90.00
_cell.angle_gamma   90.00
#
_symmetry.space_group_name_H-M   'P 1'
#
loop_
_entity.id
_entity.type
_entity.pdbx_description
1 polymer ?
#
loop_
_entity_poly.entity_id
_entity_poly.type
_entity_poly.pdbx_seq_one_letter_code
_entity_poly.pdbx_strand_id
1 'polypeptide(L)'
;MKNKILTLTTLVVACSVNARNVITTSFGDFQIEADGLYYQSYKLNGKSLGNSEFLEVDGQLLGMSDGSNYIVLRGVTGGSGCAEVLSIVKLSEREASFSPALNACGGVDNVEFNNGVVTVTAFERDETTKVEYLVEGRKVLENGKSMLVKHKFAENN
;
A
#
# COMPACT_ATOMS: atom_id res chain seq x y z
N MET A 1 -23.55 -36.07 44.92
CA MET A 1 -23.64 -35.42 43.59
C MET A 1 -22.31 -34.75 43.28
N LYS A 2 -21.61 -35.14 42.21
CA LYS A 2 -20.36 -34.49 41.76
C LYS A 2 -20.65 -33.79 40.42
N ASN A 3 -20.65 -32.46 40.42
CA ASN A 3 -20.81 -31.67 39.20
C ASN A 3 -19.53 -31.76 38.36
N LYS A 4 -19.67 -32.23 37.13
CA LYS A 4 -18.62 -32.16 36.10
C LYS A 4 -18.63 -30.74 35.53
N ILE A 5 -17.50 -30.04 35.63
CA ILE A 5 -17.26 -28.81 34.88
C ILE A 5 -16.48 -29.21 33.63
N LEU A 6 -17.14 -29.15 32.48
CA LEU A 6 -16.52 -29.37 31.18
C LEU A 6 -16.03 -28.00 30.69
N THR A 7 -14.74 -27.72 30.83
CA THR A 7 -14.15 -26.47 30.34
C THR A 7 -13.97 -26.58 28.83
N LEU A 8 -14.91 -26.00 28.08
CA LEU A 8 -14.81 -25.90 26.62
C LEU A 8 -13.75 -24.83 26.29
N THR A 9 -12.57 -25.26 25.86
CA THR A 9 -11.52 -24.35 25.39
C THR A 9 -11.88 -23.94 23.96
N THR A 10 -12.50 -22.78 23.81
CA THR A 10 -12.75 -22.16 22.50
C THR A 10 -11.42 -21.68 21.93
N LEU A 11 -10.87 -22.43 20.97
CA LEU A 11 -9.73 -21.98 20.17
C LEU A 11 -10.25 -20.90 19.20
N VAL A 12 -10.01 -19.64 19.53
CA VAL A 12 -10.26 -18.53 18.61
C VAL A 12 -9.14 -18.51 17.59
N VAL A 13 -9.39 -19.08 16.41
CA VAL A 13 -8.54 -18.86 15.24
C VAL A 13 -8.80 -17.44 14.76
N ALA A 14 -7.93 -16.51 15.13
CA ALA A 14 -7.90 -15.21 14.49
C ALA A 14 -7.39 -15.41 13.06
N CYS A 15 -8.28 -15.30 12.07
CA CYS A 15 -7.87 -15.17 10.69
C CYS A 15 -7.20 -13.81 10.52
N SER A 16 -5.87 -13.80 10.45
CA SER A 16 -5.10 -12.65 9.97
C SER A 16 -5.61 -12.30 8.57
N VAL A 17 -5.91 -11.02 8.32
CA VAL A 17 -6.20 -10.50 6.98
C VAL A 17 -5.01 -10.87 6.09
N ASN A 18 -5.24 -11.67 5.05
CA ASN A 18 -4.17 -12.17 4.19
C ASN A 18 -3.47 -10.98 3.52
N ALA A 19 -2.23 -10.70 3.91
CA ALA A 19 -1.34 -9.82 3.16
C ALA A 19 -1.30 -10.32 1.71
N ARG A 20 -1.82 -9.53 0.77
CA ARG A 20 -1.83 -9.89 -0.65
C ARG A 20 -0.52 -9.46 -1.27
N ASN A 21 0.42 -10.40 -1.31
CA ASN A 21 1.72 -10.23 -1.96
C ASN A 21 1.66 -10.48 -3.47
N VAL A 22 0.49 -10.88 -3.99
CA VAL A 22 0.22 -11.02 -5.42
C VAL A 22 -1.12 -10.37 -5.73
N ILE A 23 -1.13 -9.46 -6.71
CA ILE A 23 -2.30 -8.75 -7.20
C ILE A 23 -2.45 -9.05 -8.69
N THR A 24 -3.51 -9.77 -9.08
CA THR A 24 -3.82 -10.02 -10.48
C THR A 24 -4.34 -8.75 -11.14
N THR A 25 -3.73 -8.36 -12.26
CA THR A 25 -4.05 -7.16 -13.05
C THR A 25 -4.43 -7.55 -14.48
N SER A 26 -4.85 -6.57 -15.28
CA SER A 26 -5.11 -6.77 -16.72
C SER A 26 -3.84 -7.10 -17.51
N PHE A 27 -2.66 -6.88 -16.93
CA PHE A 27 -1.35 -7.13 -17.55
C PHE A 27 -0.64 -8.35 -16.95
N GLY A 28 -1.32 -9.12 -16.09
CA GLY A 28 -0.77 -10.27 -15.38
C GLY A 28 -0.57 -10.02 -13.89
N ASP A 29 0.25 -10.84 -13.24
CA ASP A 29 0.38 -10.82 -11.78
C ASP A 29 1.45 -9.82 -11.34
N PHE A 30 1.02 -8.82 -10.56
CA PHE A 30 1.89 -7.91 -9.83
C PHE A 30 2.30 -8.58 -8.51
N GLN A 31 3.61 -8.78 -8.30
CA GLN A 31 4.17 -9.51 -7.17
C GLN A 31 4.98 -8.58 -6.28
N ILE A 32 4.81 -8.76 -4.97
CA ILE A 32 5.53 -8.09 -3.89
C ILE A 32 6.36 -9.16 -3.20
N GLU A 33 7.69 -9.01 -3.22
CA GLU A 33 8.60 -9.99 -2.65
C GLU A 33 9.59 -9.31 -1.72
N ALA A 34 9.79 -9.88 -0.53
CA ALA A 34 10.82 -9.43 0.40
C ALA A 34 12.20 -9.59 -0.24
N ASP A 35 12.96 -8.49 -0.27
CA ASP A 35 14.33 -8.44 -0.79
C ASP A 35 15.28 -8.08 0.36
N GLY A 36 15.65 -9.09 1.13
CA GLY A 36 16.44 -8.92 2.35
C GLY A 36 15.61 -8.39 3.53
N LEU A 37 16.30 -7.75 4.50
CA LEU A 37 15.69 -7.31 5.77
C LEU A 37 15.02 -5.94 5.70
N TYR A 38 15.40 -5.13 4.72
CA TYR A 38 15.05 -3.70 4.68
C TYR A 38 14.35 -3.28 3.39
N TYR A 39 14.20 -4.18 2.41
CA TYR A 39 13.65 -3.83 1.11
C TYR A 39 12.55 -4.79 0.67
N GLN A 40 11.67 -4.26 -0.17
CA GLN A 40 10.64 -5.01 -0.90
C GLN A 40 10.84 -4.75 -2.38
N SER A 41 10.82 -5.83 -3.17
CA SER A 41 10.90 -5.78 -4.62
C SER A 41 9.51 -5.95 -5.25
N TYR A 42 9.31 -5.29 -6.39
CA TYR A 42 8.05 -5.31 -7.13
C TYR A 42 8.29 -5.88 -8.52
N LYS A 43 7.44 -6.81 -8.95
CA LYS A 43 7.55 -7.47 -10.25
C LYS A 43 6.21 -7.52 -10.98
N LEU A 44 6.25 -7.51 -12.30
CA LEU A 44 5.11 -7.86 -13.15
C LEU A 44 5.52 -9.00 -14.08
N ASN A 45 4.81 -10.13 -14.03
CA ASN A 45 5.13 -11.33 -14.82
C ASN A 45 6.62 -11.75 -14.68
N GLY A 46 7.16 -11.65 -13.47
CA GLY A 46 8.57 -11.97 -13.18
C GLY A 46 9.59 -10.90 -13.59
N LYS A 47 9.19 -9.84 -14.30
CA LYS A 47 10.08 -8.71 -14.62
C LYS A 47 10.12 -7.73 -13.45
N SER A 48 11.32 -7.39 -12.99
CA SER A 48 11.54 -6.36 -11.97
C SER A 48 11.03 -5.00 -12.41
N LEU A 49 10.25 -4.35 -11.55
CA LEU A 49 9.78 -2.97 -11.70
C LEU A 49 10.57 -1.99 -10.82
N GLY A 50 11.10 -2.47 -9.69
CA GLY A 50 11.87 -1.65 -8.75
C GLY A 50 11.79 -2.21 -7.33
N ASN A 51 12.27 -1.42 -6.38
CA ASN A 51 12.19 -1.74 -4.96
C ASN A 51 11.90 -0.50 -4.09
N SER A 52 11.55 -0.74 -2.83
CA SER A 52 11.40 0.30 -1.81
C SER A 52 11.89 -0.19 -0.45
N GLU A 53 12.13 0.76 0.47
CA GLU A 53 12.47 0.50 1.88
C GLU A 53 11.22 0.24 2.75
N PHE A 54 10.06 0.03 2.12
CA PHE A 54 8.86 -0.31 2.87
C PHE A 54 9.00 -1.73 3.38
N LEU A 55 8.52 -1.99 4.59
CA LEU A 55 8.47 -3.31 5.21
C LEU A 55 7.02 -3.79 5.24
N GLU A 56 6.86 -5.11 5.32
CA GLU A 56 5.55 -5.77 5.48
C GLU A 56 4.51 -5.29 4.45
N VAL A 57 4.96 -5.12 3.20
CA VAL A 57 4.13 -4.48 2.16
C VAL A 57 3.02 -5.42 1.70
N ASP A 58 1.80 -4.92 1.70
CA ASP A 58 0.67 -5.49 0.99
C ASP A 58 0.24 -4.61 -0.19
N GLY A 59 -0.61 -5.16 -1.05
CA GLY A 59 -1.22 -4.37 -2.13
C GLY A 59 -2.67 -4.73 -2.40
N GLN A 60 -3.39 -3.76 -2.95
CA GLN A 60 -4.78 -3.91 -3.37
C GLN A 60 -5.01 -3.23 -4.72
N LEU A 61 -5.64 -3.95 -5.65
CA LEU A 61 -6.15 -3.36 -6.89
C LEU A 61 -7.33 -2.44 -6.56
N LEU A 62 -7.21 -1.17 -6.93
CA LEU A 62 -8.24 -0.15 -6.76
C LEU A 62 -9.21 -0.12 -7.94
N GLY A 63 -8.69 -0.29 -9.16
CA GLY A 63 -9.50 -0.25 -10.37
C GLY A 63 -8.66 -0.10 -11.63
N MET A 64 -9.34 0.21 -12.73
CA MET A 64 -8.73 0.44 -14.04
C MET A 64 -9.30 1.72 -14.66
N SER A 65 -8.44 2.56 -15.21
CA SER A 65 -8.81 3.75 -15.99
C SER A 65 -7.76 4.01 -17.07
N ASP A 66 -8.19 4.52 -18.22
CA ASP A 66 -7.31 4.88 -19.35
C ASP A 66 -6.27 3.80 -19.72
N GLY A 67 -6.72 2.54 -19.73
CA GLY A 67 -5.84 1.40 -20.05
C GLY A 67 -4.73 1.14 -19.02
N SER A 68 -4.90 1.59 -17.77
CA SER A 68 -3.96 1.34 -16.68
C SER A 68 -4.68 0.78 -15.45
N ASN A 69 -4.09 -0.20 -14.79
CA ASN A 69 -4.50 -0.64 -13.45
C ASN A 69 -3.91 0.29 -12.39
N TYR A 70 -4.68 0.54 -11.34
CA TYR A 70 -4.27 1.35 -10.19
C TYR A 70 -4.23 0.45 -8.97
N ILE A 71 -3.08 0.39 -8.32
CA ILE A 71 -2.84 -0.44 -7.14
C ILE A 71 -2.42 0.49 -6.00
N VAL A 72 -2.98 0.29 -4.81
CA VAL A 72 -2.41 0.86 -3.59
C VAL A 72 -1.47 -0.16 -2.96
N LEU A 73 -0.25 0.26 -2.67
CA LEU A 73 0.69 -0.46 -1.82
C LEU A 73 0.64 0.17 -0.44
N ARG A 74 0.63 -0.65 0.61
CA ARG A 74 0.72 -0.20 2.00
C ARG A 74 1.79 -0.99 2.70
N GLY A 75 2.56 -0.34 3.55
CA GLY A 75 3.55 -0.99 4.39
C GLY A 75 3.97 -0.06 5.51
N VAL A 76 5.11 -0.35 6.12
CA VAL A 76 5.68 0.49 7.18
C VAL A 76 7.09 0.93 6.80
N THR A 77 7.56 2.05 7.36
CA THR A 77 8.96 2.47 7.23
C THR A 77 9.62 2.34 8.59
N GLY A 78 10.73 1.61 8.64
CA GLY A 78 11.48 1.42 9.89
C GLY A 78 11.91 2.77 10.47
N GLY A 79 11.38 3.14 11.64
CA GLY A 79 11.80 4.33 12.39
C GLY A 79 11.15 5.66 12.00
N SER A 80 10.20 5.73 11.06
CA SER A 80 9.52 6.99 10.71
C SER A 80 8.51 7.46 11.77
N GLY A 81 8.05 6.53 12.62
CA GLY A 81 7.00 6.76 13.59
C GLY A 81 5.66 7.14 12.96
N CYS A 82 5.43 6.65 11.73
CA CYS A 82 4.13 6.65 11.07
C CYS A 82 3.56 5.23 11.14
N ALA A 83 2.25 5.11 11.39
CA ALA A 83 1.56 3.82 11.47
C ALA A 83 1.68 3.03 10.16
N GLU A 84 1.53 3.72 9.02
CA GLU A 84 1.71 3.14 7.70
C GLU A 84 2.19 4.17 6.68
N VAL A 85 2.74 3.68 5.58
CA VAL A 85 3.09 4.45 4.38
C VAL A 85 2.44 3.81 3.17
N LEU A 86 2.02 4.66 2.23
CA LEU A 86 1.35 4.24 1.02
C LEU A 86 2.11 4.66 -0.22
N SER A 87 1.92 3.91 -1.31
CA SER A 87 2.25 4.36 -2.66
C SER A 87 1.19 3.88 -3.63
N ILE A 88 0.82 4.74 -4.57
CA ILE A 88 -0.09 4.38 -5.65
C ILE A 88 0.74 4.00 -6.87
N VAL A 89 0.49 2.80 -7.38
CA VAL A 89 1.11 2.29 -8.60
C VAL A 89 0.12 2.45 -9.74
N LYS A 90 0.50 3.22 -10.74
CA LYS A 90 -0.15 3.21 -12.06
C LYS A 90 0.60 2.21 -12.93
N LEU A 91 -0.09 1.15 -13.33
CA LEU A 91 0.47 0.04 -14.11
C LEU A 91 -0.20 -0.02 -15.47
N SER A 92 0.58 -0.02 -16.54
CA SER A 92 0.12 -0.31 -17.90
C SER A 92 0.93 -1.47 -18.50
N GLU A 93 0.63 -1.84 -19.75
CA GLU A 93 1.33 -2.90 -20.47
C GLU A 93 2.86 -2.69 -20.54
N ARG A 94 3.32 -1.43 -20.60
CA ARG A 94 4.73 -1.10 -20.86
C ARG A 94 5.44 -0.37 -19.73
N GLU A 95 4.69 0.27 -18.84
CA GLU A 95 5.23 1.12 -17.78
C GLU A 95 4.56 0.84 -16.44
N ALA A 96 5.36 0.92 -15.38
CA ALA A 96 4.90 1.05 -14.02
C ALA A 96 5.39 2.40 -13.49
N SER A 97 4.52 3.10 -12.78
CA SER A 97 4.85 4.38 -12.17
C SER A 97 4.39 4.37 -10.73
N PHE A 98 5.33 4.59 -9.81
CA PHE A 98 5.06 4.66 -8.38
C PHE A 98 4.90 6.12 -7.97
N SER A 99 3.86 6.42 -7.20
CA SER A 99 3.80 7.70 -6.52
C SER A 99 4.91 7.77 -5.46
N PRO A 100 5.35 8.98 -5.10
CA PRO A 100 6.04 9.20 -3.83
C PRO A 100 5.32 8.53 -2.64
N ALA A 101 6.07 8.25 -1.57
CA ALA A 101 5.48 7.74 -0.33
C ALA A 101 4.52 8.76 0.28
N LEU A 102 3.31 8.30 0.60
CA LEU A 102 2.29 9.06 1.31
C LEU A 102 2.34 8.62 2.77
N ASN A 103 2.52 9.55 3.69
CA ASN A 103 2.65 9.23 5.11
C ASN A 103 1.26 9.22 5.75
N ALA A 104 0.91 8.14 6.43
CA ALA A 104 -0.31 8.04 7.22
C ALA A 104 0.09 7.74 8.67
N CYS A 105 0.56 8.78 9.37
CA CYS A 105 1.24 8.58 10.64
C CYS A 105 0.32 8.18 11.78
N GLY A 106 -0.95 8.59 11.73
CA GLY A 106 -2.04 8.10 12.58
C GLY A 106 -2.94 7.06 11.89
N GLY A 107 -2.52 6.52 10.74
CA GLY A 107 -3.25 5.52 9.96
C GLY A 107 -4.10 6.10 8.82
N VAL A 108 -4.62 5.21 7.99
CA VAL A 108 -5.46 5.53 6.83
C VAL A 108 -6.95 5.50 7.20
N ASP A 109 -7.65 6.58 6.84
CA ASP A 109 -9.12 6.69 6.95
C ASP A 109 -9.79 6.05 5.72
N ASN A 110 -9.36 6.45 4.52
CA ASN A 110 -9.96 6.00 3.26
C ASN A 110 -8.98 6.08 2.08
N VAL A 111 -9.20 5.21 1.09
CA VAL A 111 -8.57 5.25 -0.23
C VAL A 111 -9.67 5.15 -1.28
N GLU A 112 -9.94 6.25 -1.97
CA GLU A 112 -10.95 6.34 -3.03
C GLU A 112 -10.30 6.40 -4.40
N PHE A 113 -10.85 5.66 -5.35
CA PHE A 113 -10.42 5.69 -6.74
C PHE A 113 -11.54 6.20 -7.64
N ASN A 114 -11.25 7.23 -8.42
CA ASN A 114 -12.18 7.84 -9.36
C ASN A 114 -11.48 8.13 -10.70
N ASN A 115 -11.73 7.27 -11.69
CA ASN A 115 -11.30 7.45 -13.08
C ASN A 115 -9.84 7.89 -13.26
N GLY A 116 -8.91 7.23 -12.58
CA GLY A 116 -7.48 7.48 -12.72
C GLY A 116 -6.88 8.47 -11.72
N VAL A 117 -7.72 9.07 -10.87
CA VAL A 117 -7.32 9.85 -9.70
C VAL A 117 -7.54 9.00 -8.45
N VAL A 118 -6.55 8.96 -7.55
CA VAL A 118 -6.68 8.32 -6.24
C VAL A 118 -6.63 9.38 -5.14
N THR A 119 -7.66 9.43 -4.30
CA THR A 119 -7.70 10.28 -3.11
C THR A 119 -7.45 9.41 -1.89
N VAL A 120 -6.40 9.72 -1.14
CA VAL A 120 -6.10 9.07 0.15
C VAL A 120 -6.38 10.07 1.26
N THR A 121 -7.25 9.69 2.18
CA THR A 121 -7.47 10.42 3.44
C THR A 121 -6.76 9.65 4.55
N ALA A 122 -5.86 10.33 5.25
CA ALA A 122 -5.06 9.76 6.32
C ALA A 122 -5.00 10.72 7.53
N PHE A 123 -4.42 10.25 8.63
CA PHE A 123 -4.20 11.05 9.82
C PHE A 123 -2.71 11.33 10.05
N GLU A 124 -2.43 12.50 10.62
CA GLU A 124 -1.14 12.79 11.26
C GLU A 124 -0.96 11.95 12.53
N ARG A 125 0.23 12.03 13.15
CA ARG A 125 0.56 11.28 14.37
C ARG A 125 -0.39 11.54 15.55
N ASP A 126 -1.11 12.66 15.57
CA ASP A 126 -2.10 12.97 16.60
C ASP A 126 -3.45 12.24 16.42
N GLU A 127 -3.57 11.39 15.38
CA GLU A 127 -4.75 10.59 15.05
C GLU A 127 -6.04 11.40 14.82
N THR A 128 -5.94 12.73 14.69
CA THR A 128 -7.09 13.64 14.59
C THR A 128 -6.96 14.63 13.44
N THR A 129 -5.75 15.12 13.18
CA THR A 129 -5.47 16.01 12.06
C THR A 129 -5.49 15.20 10.77
N LYS A 130 -6.42 15.54 9.87
CA LYS A 130 -6.54 14.90 8.57
C LYS A 130 -5.53 15.46 7.57
N VAL A 131 -4.99 14.56 6.76
CA VAL A 131 -4.21 14.88 5.56
C VAL A 131 -4.89 14.22 4.38
N GLU A 132 -5.07 14.99 3.32
CA GLU A 132 -5.59 14.50 2.05
C GLU A 132 -4.48 14.50 1.00
N TYR A 133 -4.32 13.34 0.35
CA TYR A 133 -3.45 13.18 -0.80
C TYR A 133 -4.27 12.94 -2.05
N LEU A 134 -4.08 13.78 -3.07
CA LEU A 134 -4.64 13.57 -4.40
C LEU A 134 -3.52 13.11 -5.34
N VAL A 135 -3.66 11.92 -5.90
CA VAL A 135 -2.62 11.24 -6.68
C VAL A 135 -3.06 11.02 -8.11
N GLU A 136 -2.25 11.55 -9.03
CA GLU A 136 -2.41 11.42 -10.48
C GLU A 136 -1.08 10.91 -11.07
N GLY A 137 -0.91 9.59 -11.07
CA GLY A 137 0.36 8.97 -11.46
C GLY A 137 1.49 9.36 -10.50
N ARG A 138 2.49 10.12 -11.00
CA ARG A 138 3.62 10.60 -10.17
C ARG A 138 3.33 11.92 -9.46
N LYS A 139 2.28 12.63 -9.86
CA LYS A 139 1.93 13.92 -9.26
C LYS A 139 1.09 13.66 -8.02
N VAL A 140 1.50 14.28 -6.91
CA VAL A 140 0.79 14.19 -5.63
C VAL A 140 0.59 15.60 -5.11
N LEU A 141 -0.66 15.90 -4.75
CA LEU A 141 -1.00 17.07 -3.95
C LEU A 141 -1.27 16.62 -2.52
N GLU A 142 -0.59 17.22 -1.54
CA GLU A 142 -0.86 17.10 -0.12
C GLU A 142 -1.65 18.34 0.32
N ASN A 143 -2.88 18.17 0.78
CA ASN A 143 -3.79 19.25 1.18
C ASN A 143 -3.88 20.36 0.11
N GLY A 144 -3.99 19.95 -1.17
CA GLY A 144 -4.10 20.84 -2.33
C GLY A 144 -2.79 21.49 -2.80
N LYS A 145 -1.63 21.17 -2.20
CA LYS A 145 -0.32 21.71 -2.59
C LYS A 145 0.59 20.61 -3.11
N SER A 146 1.43 20.92 -4.09
CA SER A 146 2.42 19.95 -4.60
C SER A 146 3.27 19.39 -3.47
N MET A 147 3.26 18.07 -3.33
CA MET A 147 3.95 17.41 -2.23
C MET A 147 5.47 17.45 -2.44
N LEU A 148 6.20 17.71 -1.35
CA LEU A 148 7.65 17.53 -1.33
C LEU A 148 7.96 16.04 -1.16
N VAL A 149 8.67 15.48 -2.13
CA VAL A 149 8.99 14.04 -2.16
C VAL A 149 10.03 13.72 -1.08
N LYS A 150 9.61 12.98 -0.04
CA LYS A 150 10.48 12.58 1.09
C LYS A 150 11.14 11.22 0.87
N HIS A 151 10.42 10.26 0.28
CA HIS A 151 10.94 8.94 -0.07
C HIS A 151 10.57 8.60 -1.52
N LYS A 152 11.52 8.04 -2.26
CA LYS A 152 11.36 7.64 -3.66
C LYS A 152 11.49 6.13 -3.78
N PHE A 153 10.67 5.56 -4.65
CA PHE A 153 10.91 4.22 -5.20
C PHE A 153 12.12 4.28 -6.12
N ALA A 154 12.99 3.29 -6.02
CA ALA A 154 14.05 3.11 -7.00
C ALA A 154 13.48 2.29 -8.16
N GLU A 155 13.13 2.98 -9.24
CA GLU A 155 12.72 2.35 -10.49
C GLU A 155 13.96 1.84 -11.23
N ASN A 156 13.94 0.58 -11.67
CA ASN A 156 14.98 0.07 -12.57
C ASN A 156 14.61 0.49 -14.00
N ASN A 157 15.41 1.37 -14.60
CA ASN A 157 15.32 1.75 -16.02
C ASN A 157 15.64 0.56 -16.95
#